data_AF-A0A0D2BSH4-F1
#
_entry.id   AF-A0A0D2BSH4-F1
#
_cell.length_a   1.000
_cell.length_b   1.000
_cell.length_c   1.000
_cell.angle_alpha   90.00
_cell.angle_beta   90.00
_cell.angle_gamma   90.00
#
_symmetry.space_group_name_H-M   'P 1'
#
loop_
_entity.id
_entity.type
_entity.pdbx_description
1 polymer ?
#
loop_
_entity_poly.entity_id
_entity_poly.type
_entity_poly.pdbx_seq_one_letter_code
_entity_poly.pdbx_strand_id
1 'polypeptide(L)'
;MTTKRSLPIEQYQVGVICALRHEMTAVIAILDERHQPITSQDKLDPKNYVVGRVHEHDVVIACLPAGVYGTNAAARVANDMPRTFTGLRFGLMVGIGGGIPNLPKGLDIRLGDVVISQPDKTFGGVVQYDLRKNLGKKQFERKGFLKPPPPILLAALSTLQAEHDLDDSKVPGILADMAKKHPNLVINGYGFPGRENDNLYCSQCDGPGSSGLCQSCTDGKIKRPARDDRHPAFWYGVIASGNDLMKNATERDRIGQEFGALCVETEAAGLMNDFPCIFIRGICDYADSHKNDAWQKYASLTAAAYAKEFLDYVSPEPTRLETPIQDIIDSLDKHLNKQLGLVEEHLLEVRRENEKQDRRYQNDKQRQCHRAFKTSMYEQFKDVNPDRVEGTCQWVLSHSQYRKWLTTTHDDLLWISAHAGCGKSVLAKSLVDNELRNTDQHTVCYFFFKDNEEQDNLATALCALLHQLFTYQPQLISHAIPAWETLGEKLVKEIPELWRMLMAATRDSEANNVTCVLDALDECRLSDRRLLI
;
A
#
# COMPACT_ATOMS: atom_id res chain seq x y z
N MET A 1 -41.72 -31.85 10.36
CA MET A 1 -41.07 -30.55 10.08
C MET A 1 -39.75 -30.55 10.83
N THR A 2 -38.63 -30.81 10.15
CA THR A 2 -37.30 -30.67 10.75
C THR A 2 -37.05 -29.18 10.97
N THR A 3 -37.00 -28.77 12.24
CA THR A 3 -36.65 -27.39 12.61
C THR A 3 -35.23 -27.11 12.14
N LYS A 4 -35.07 -26.14 11.25
CA LYS A 4 -33.74 -25.70 10.80
C LYS A 4 -32.93 -25.26 12.00
N ARG A 5 -31.64 -25.63 12.03
CA ARG A 5 -30.70 -25.19 13.07
C ARG A 5 -30.56 -23.67 13.07
N SER A 6 -30.45 -23.08 14.25
CA SER A 6 -30.09 -21.68 14.46
C SER A 6 -28.75 -21.64 15.18
N LEU A 7 -27.84 -20.77 14.73
CA LEU A 7 -26.51 -20.60 15.31
C LEU A 7 -26.22 -19.12 15.54
N PRO A 8 -25.49 -18.76 16.61
CA PRO A 8 -24.94 -17.42 16.80
C PRO A 8 -24.06 -16.99 15.61
N ILE A 9 -24.03 -15.68 15.33
CA ILE A 9 -23.27 -15.08 14.22
C ILE A 9 -21.76 -15.33 14.35
N GLU A 10 -21.26 -15.50 15.58
CA GLU A 10 -19.86 -15.76 15.91
C GLU A 10 -19.41 -17.18 15.54
N GLN A 11 -20.34 -18.10 15.25
CA GLN A 11 -20.01 -19.48 14.89
C GLN A 11 -19.71 -19.66 13.40
N TYR A 12 -20.10 -18.70 12.54
CA TYR A 12 -19.84 -18.78 11.12
C TYR A 12 -18.39 -18.37 10.84
N GLN A 13 -17.62 -19.29 10.27
CA GLN A 13 -16.17 -19.13 10.10
C GLN A 13 -15.77 -18.82 8.66
N VAL A 14 -16.63 -19.17 7.68
CA VAL A 14 -16.34 -19.04 6.25
C VAL A 14 -17.34 -18.11 5.59
N GLY A 15 -16.85 -17.04 4.97
CA GLY A 15 -17.66 -16.14 4.15
C GLY A 15 -17.63 -16.54 2.68
N VAL A 16 -18.77 -16.56 2.00
CA VAL A 16 -18.85 -16.80 0.56
C VAL A 16 -19.49 -15.60 -0.12
N ILE A 17 -18.75 -14.95 -1.02
CA ILE A 17 -19.21 -13.77 -1.74
C ILE A 17 -19.48 -14.13 -3.20
N CYS A 18 -20.66 -13.74 -3.67
CA CYS A 18 -21.10 -13.87 -5.07
C CYS A 18 -21.39 -12.47 -5.64
N ALA A 19 -21.07 -12.24 -6.92
CA ALA A 19 -21.40 -11.00 -7.63
C ALA A 19 -22.83 -11.01 -8.17
N LEU A 20 -23.33 -12.17 -8.61
CA LEU A 20 -24.56 -12.29 -9.35
C LEU A 20 -25.53 -13.29 -8.69
N ARG A 21 -26.82 -13.08 -8.93
CA ARG A 21 -27.90 -13.91 -8.37
C ARG A 21 -27.75 -15.40 -8.72
N HIS A 22 -27.29 -15.71 -9.92
CA HIS A 22 -27.15 -17.10 -10.37
C HIS A 22 -25.93 -17.80 -9.74
N GLU A 23 -24.87 -17.05 -9.45
CA GLU A 23 -23.74 -17.52 -8.63
C GLU A 23 -24.22 -17.82 -7.20
N MET A 24 -24.95 -16.89 -6.57
CA MET A 24 -25.53 -17.12 -5.24
C MET A 24 -26.48 -18.31 -5.22
N THR A 25 -27.26 -18.51 -6.28
CA THR A 25 -28.15 -19.68 -6.41
C THR A 25 -27.35 -20.99 -6.42
N ALA A 26 -26.24 -21.05 -7.16
CA ALA A 26 -25.35 -22.20 -7.18
C ALA A 26 -24.71 -22.46 -5.81
N VAL A 27 -24.23 -21.42 -5.14
CA VAL A 27 -23.64 -21.54 -3.79
C VAL A 27 -24.68 -21.98 -2.75
N ILE A 28 -25.94 -21.53 -2.85
CA ILE A 28 -27.00 -22.04 -1.96
C ILE A 28 -27.26 -23.53 -2.20
N ALA A 29 -27.13 -24.00 -3.45
CA ALA A 29 -27.41 -25.39 -3.82
C ALA A 29 -26.39 -26.40 -3.26
N ILE A 30 -25.15 -25.97 -2.98
CA ILE A 30 -24.12 -26.84 -2.42
C ILE A 30 -24.25 -27.06 -0.91
N LEU A 31 -25.08 -26.27 -0.21
CA LEU A 31 -25.30 -26.42 1.23
C LEU A 31 -25.80 -27.82 1.58
N ASP A 32 -25.14 -28.45 2.55
CA ASP A 32 -25.60 -29.70 3.15
C ASP A 32 -26.82 -29.42 4.02
N GLU A 33 -26.72 -28.37 4.84
CA GLU A 33 -27.78 -27.88 5.71
C GLU A 33 -27.98 -26.36 5.52
N ARG A 34 -29.25 -25.91 5.50
CA ARG A 34 -29.59 -24.49 5.53
C ARG A 34 -30.12 -24.10 6.91
N HIS A 35 -29.46 -23.13 7.54
CA HIS A 35 -29.83 -22.64 8.87
C HIS A 35 -31.01 -21.65 8.80
N GLN A 36 -31.53 -21.28 9.97
CA GLN A 36 -32.50 -20.19 10.09
C GLN A 36 -31.85 -18.84 9.74
N PRO A 37 -32.60 -17.89 9.14
CA PRO A 37 -32.10 -16.54 8.95
C PRO A 37 -31.66 -15.92 10.28
N ILE A 38 -30.59 -15.12 10.23
CA ILE A 38 -30.12 -14.38 11.40
C ILE A 38 -31.19 -13.38 11.87
N THR A 39 -31.33 -13.22 13.18
CA THR A 39 -32.30 -12.31 13.80
C THR A 39 -31.68 -11.02 14.31
N SER A 40 -30.35 -10.95 14.37
CA SER A 40 -29.57 -9.80 14.83
C SER A 40 -28.47 -9.50 13.83
N GLN A 41 -28.42 -8.26 13.35
CA GLN A 41 -27.45 -7.74 12.38
C GLN A 41 -27.12 -6.29 12.75
N ASP A 42 -25.93 -5.80 12.36
CA ASP A 42 -25.60 -4.39 12.47
C ASP A 42 -26.65 -3.54 11.74
N LYS A 43 -27.21 -2.53 12.42
CA LYS A 43 -28.24 -1.64 11.85
C LYS A 43 -27.74 -0.87 10.62
N LEU A 44 -26.43 -0.74 10.47
CA LEU A 44 -25.78 -0.05 9.35
C LEU A 44 -25.44 -0.99 8.19
N ASP A 45 -25.63 -2.32 8.34
CA ASP A 45 -25.46 -3.27 7.25
C ASP A 45 -26.82 -3.58 6.62
N PRO A 46 -27.13 -3.10 5.40
CA PRO A 46 -28.43 -3.33 4.76
C PRO A 46 -28.52 -4.69 4.04
N LYS A 47 -27.50 -5.56 4.16
CA LYS A 47 -27.42 -6.79 3.35
C LYS A 47 -28.28 -7.92 3.87
N ASN A 48 -28.62 -8.81 2.94
CA ASN A 48 -29.25 -10.09 3.25
C ASN A 48 -28.21 -11.21 3.16
N TYR A 49 -28.11 -11.98 4.23
CA TYR A 49 -27.21 -13.12 4.31
C TYR A 49 -28.00 -14.43 4.24
N VAL A 50 -27.43 -15.43 3.57
CA VAL A 50 -27.88 -16.82 3.67
C VAL A 50 -26.86 -17.60 4.45
N VAL A 51 -27.30 -18.31 5.48
CA VAL A 51 -26.44 -19.08 6.37
C VAL A 51 -26.73 -20.57 6.28
N GLY A 52 -25.69 -21.39 6.45
CA GLY A 52 -25.80 -22.83 6.38
C GLY A 52 -24.50 -23.54 6.72
N ARG A 53 -24.42 -24.80 6.29
CA ARG A 53 -23.25 -25.65 6.49
C ARG A 53 -22.85 -26.36 5.20
N VAL A 54 -21.55 -26.46 4.98
CA VAL A 54 -20.91 -27.23 3.91
C VAL A 54 -19.81 -28.08 4.56
N HIS A 55 -19.90 -29.40 4.44
CA HIS A 55 -19.07 -30.34 5.20
C HIS A 55 -19.12 -29.99 6.70
N GLU A 56 -17.97 -29.73 7.32
CA GLU A 56 -17.85 -29.36 8.73
C GLU A 56 -17.79 -27.84 8.97
N HIS A 57 -17.98 -27.03 7.92
CA HIS A 57 -17.85 -25.57 7.97
C HIS A 57 -19.22 -24.88 8.02
N ASP A 58 -19.41 -24.01 9.02
CA ASP A 58 -20.56 -23.12 9.09
C ASP A 58 -20.27 -21.87 8.24
N VAL A 59 -21.06 -21.70 7.18
CA VAL A 59 -20.82 -20.71 6.12
C VAL A 59 -21.88 -19.61 6.09
N VAL A 60 -21.45 -18.40 5.77
CA VAL A 60 -22.33 -17.26 5.45
C VAL A 60 -22.14 -16.86 3.99
N ILE A 61 -23.24 -16.68 3.27
CA ILE A 61 -23.27 -16.34 1.86
C ILE A 61 -23.86 -14.93 1.70
N ALA A 62 -23.17 -14.06 0.97
CA ALA A 62 -23.69 -12.78 0.54
C ALA A 62 -23.60 -12.63 -0.98
N CYS A 63 -24.54 -11.88 -1.53
CA CYS A 63 -24.49 -11.43 -2.92
C CYS A 63 -24.35 -9.92 -2.95
N LEU A 64 -23.68 -9.41 -3.97
CA LEU A 64 -23.70 -7.98 -4.29
C LEU A 64 -25.16 -7.52 -4.54
N PRO A 65 -25.49 -6.24 -4.28
CA PRO A 65 -26.82 -5.71 -4.53
C PRO A 65 -27.29 -5.96 -5.97
N ALA A 66 -28.58 -6.26 -6.14
CA ALA A 66 -29.12 -6.58 -7.45
C ALA A 66 -28.86 -5.46 -8.47
N GLY A 67 -28.26 -5.81 -9.61
CA GLY A 67 -27.91 -4.86 -10.67
C GLY A 67 -26.61 -4.10 -10.45
N VAL A 68 -25.89 -4.34 -9.36
CA VAL A 68 -24.60 -3.72 -9.03
C VAL A 68 -23.50 -4.78 -9.10
N TYR A 69 -22.40 -4.47 -9.81
CA TYR A 69 -21.22 -5.32 -9.93
C TYR A 69 -19.95 -4.46 -9.85
N GLY A 70 -18.78 -5.12 -9.90
CA GLY A 70 -17.49 -4.44 -9.87
C GLY A 70 -16.86 -4.32 -8.48
N THR A 71 -15.58 -3.94 -8.48
CA THR A 71 -14.68 -3.90 -7.32
C THR A 71 -15.26 -3.16 -6.10
N ASN A 72 -15.83 -1.96 -6.30
CA ASN A 72 -16.38 -1.14 -5.19
C ASN A 72 -17.54 -1.80 -4.45
N ALA A 73 -18.41 -2.52 -5.17
CA ALA A 73 -19.53 -3.22 -4.56
C ALA A 73 -19.06 -4.45 -3.80
N ALA A 74 -18.08 -5.18 -4.36
CA ALA A 74 -17.45 -6.31 -3.70
C ALA A 74 -16.72 -5.88 -2.40
N ALA A 75 -15.97 -4.78 -2.44
CA ALA A 75 -15.29 -4.21 -1.27
C ALA A 75 -16.26 -3.90 -0.12
N ARG A 76 -17.44 -3.34 -0.42
CA ARG A 76 -18.45 -3.06 0.61
C ARG A 76 -18.99 -4.33 1.27
N VAL A 77 -19.25 -5.38 0.49
CA VAL A 77 -19.67 -6.68 1.05
C VAL A 77 -18.56 -7.27 1.92
N ALA A 78 -17.32 -7.20 1.44
CA ALA A 78 -16.15 -7.71 2.13
C ALA A 78 -15.83 -6.98 3.44
N ASN A 79 -16.18 -5.69 3.57
CA ASN A 79 -16.01 -4.92 4.81
C ASN A 79 -17.15 -5.14 5.81
N ASP A 80 -18.39 -5.22 5.32
CA ASP A 80 -19.55 -5.33 6.21
C ASP A 80 -19.78 -6.75 6.73
N MET A 81 -19.41 -7.78 5.96
CA MET A 81 -19.62 -9.16 6.35
C MET A 81 -18.82 -9.55 7.62
N PRO A 82 -17.51 -9.25 7.76
CA PRO A 82 -16.75 -9.48 9.01
C PRO A 82 -17.26 -8.68 10.20
N ARG A 83 -17.79 -7.48 9.96
CA ARG A 83 -18.38 -6.62 11.00
C ARG A 83 -19.65 -7.24 11.59
N THR A 84 -20.49 -7.86 10.75
CA THR A 84 -21.68 -8.59 11.20
C THR A 84 -21.34 -9.98 11.73
N PHE A 85 -20.40 -10.69 11.10
CA PHE A 85 -19.99 -12.05 11.48
C PHE A 85 -18.55 -12.03 11.99
N THR A 86 -18.40 -11.68 13.27
CA THR A 86 -17.09 -11.58 13.94
C THR A 86 -16.36 -12.92 14.07
N GLY A 87 -17.05 -14.03 13.80
CA GLY A 87 -16.48 -15.38 13.68
C GLY A 87 -15.72 -15.66 12.39
N LEU A 88 -15.79 -14.77 11.39
CA LEU A 88 -15.18 -15.05 10.08
C LEU A 88 -13.66 -15.10 10.12
N ARG A 89 -13.09 -16.12 9.46
CA ARG A 89 -11.65 -16.41 9.41
C ARG A 89 -11.06 -16.16 8.03
N PHE A 90 -11.77 -16.64 7.02
CA PHE A 90 -11.45 -16.42 5.61
C PHE A 90 -12.74 -16.43 4.81
N GLY A 91 -12.63 -16.15 3.51
CA GLY A 91 -13.73 -16.42 2.60
C GLY A 91 -13.35 -17.03 1.27
N LEU A 92 -14.39 -17.30 0.50
CA LEU A 92 -14.35 -17.76 -0.88
C LEU A 92 -15.08 -16.71 -1.72
N MET A 93 -14.48 -16.30 -2.82
CA MET A 93 -15.24 -15.58 -3.85
C MET A 93 -15.54 -16.54 -4.99
N VAL A 94 -16.81 -16.93 -5.08
CA VAL A 94 -17.29 -17.94 -6.01
C VAL A 94 -18.17 -17.26 -7.04
N GLY A 95 -17.82 -17.43 -8.31
CA GLY A 95 -18.60 -16.84 -9.39
C GLY A 95 -18.11 -17.25 -10.76
N ILE A 96 -18.38 -16.42 -11.76
CA ILE A 96 -17.98 -16.65 -13.15
C ILE A 96 -16.84 -15.73 -13.58
N GLY A 97 -16.16 -16.11 -14.66
CA GLY A 97 -15.15 -15.30 -15.32
C GLY A 97 -15.01 -15.65 -16.80
N GLY A 98 -14.32 -14.81 -17.56
CA GLY A 98 -13.99 -15.04 -18.96
C GLY A 98 -12.65 -15.77 -19.08
N GLY A 99 -12.61 -16.89 -19.78
CA GLY A 99 -11.41 -17.71 -19.92
C GLY A 99 -10.39 -17.12 -20.89
N ILE A 100 -9.10 -17.34 -20.61
CA ILE A 100 -7.97 -16.93 -21.45
C ILE A 100 -7.25 -18.18 -21.96
N PRO A 101 -7.75 -18.84 -23.02
CA PRO A 101 -7.08 -20.00 -23.59
C PRO A 101 -5.78 -19.61 -24.29
N ASN A 102 -4.76 -20.46 -24.18
CA ASN A 102 -3.48 -20.35 -24.88
C ASN A 102 -3.04 -21.74 -25.35
N LEU A 103 -3.64 -22.19 -26.45
CA LEU A 103 -3.40 -23.52 -27.02
C LEU A 103 -1.91 -23.82 -27.31
N PRO A 104 -1.10 -22.88 -27.84
CA PRO A 104 0.33 -23.12 -28.03
C PRO A 104 1.10 -23.44 -26.74
N LYS A 105 0.61 -22.98 -25.58
CA LYS A 105 1.16 -23.30 -24.25
C LYS A 105 0.45 -24.47 -23.56
N GLY A 106 -0.43 -25.18 -24.25
CA GLY A 106 -1.22 -26.28 -23.69
C GLY A 106 -2.38 -25.84 -22.79
N LEU A 107 -2.69 -24.53 -22.74
CA LEU A 107 -3.79 -24.00 -21.93
C LEU A 107 -5.10 -24.02 -22.73
N ASP A 108 -5.75 -25.17 -22.79
CA ASP A 108 -7.06 -25.34 -23.42
C ASP A 108 -8.20 -25.19 -22.41
N ILE A 109 -8.32 -23.99 -21.86
CA ILE A 109 -9.40 -23.59 -20.96
C ILE A 109 -10.72 -23.57 -21.75
N ARG A 110 -11.75 -24.24 -21.23
CA ARG A 110 -13.06 -24.37 -21.88
C ARG A 110 -14.20 -23.84 -21.05
N LEU A 111 -15.33 -23.55 -21.69
CA LEU A 111 -16.53 -23.14 -20.99
C LEU A 111 -16.99 -24.25 -20.03
N GLY A 112 -17.37 -23.86 -18.81
CA GLY A 112 -17.69 -24.76 -17.71
C GLY A 112 -16.51 -25.21 -16.88
N ASP A 113 -15.26 -25.06 -17.35
CA ASP A 113 -14.06 -25.26 -16.51
C ASP A 113 -14.05 -24.29 -15.34
N VAL A 114 -13.20 -24.57 -14.35
CA VAL A 114 -13.03 -23.70 -13.18
C VAL A 114 -11.58 -23.25 -13.10
N VAL A 115 -11.37 -21.95 -12.97
CA VAL A 115 -10.08 -21.34 -12.67
C VAL A 115 -10.04 -20.97 -11.19
N ILE A 116 -8.97 -21.35 -10.51
CA ILE A 116 -8.73 -21.11 -9.09
C ILE A 116 -7.51 -20.21 -8.94
N SER A 117 -7.65 -19.14 -8.14
CA SER A 117 -6.53 -18.23 -7.89
C SER A 117 -5.41 -18.94 -7.13
N GLN A 118 -4.22 -18.97 -7.71
CA GLN A 118 -3.01 -19.50 -7.09
C GLN A 118 -1.84 -18.56 -7.33
N PRO A 119 -1.00 -18.27 -6.32
CA PRO A 119 0.21 -17.49 -6.51
C PRO A 119 1.11 -18.07 -7.61
N ASP A 120 1.55 -17.22 -8.52
CA ASP A 120 2.53 -17.55 -9.56
C ASP A 120 3.48 -16.36 -9.77
N LYS A 121 4.78 -16.66 -9.91
CA LYS A 121 5.85 -15.67 -10.07
C LYS A 121 5.79 -14.56 -9.02
N THR A 122 5.39 -13.36 -9.43
CA THR A 122 5.33 -12.13 -8.59
C THR A 122 3.90 -11.75 -8.21
N PHE A 123 2.91 -12.56 -8.57
CA PHE A 123 1.50 -12.29 -8.32
C PHE A 123 0.96 -13.21 -7.21
N GLY A 124 0.16 -12.67 -6.29
CA GLY A 124 -0.51 -13.43 -5.24
C GLY A 124 -1.63 -14.35 -5.74
N GLY A 125 -1.80 -14.53 -7.05
CA GLY A 125 -2.89 -15.31 -7.65
C GLY A 125 -4.02 -14.46 -8.24
N VAL A 126 -4.00 -13.15 -7.99
CA VAL A 126 -4.78 -12.16 -8.75
C VAL A 126 -3.87 -11.00 -9.13
N VAL A 127 -4.14 -10.40 -10.29
CA VAL A 127 -3.52 -9.16 -10.75
C VAL A 127 -4.59 -8.16 -11.12
N GLN A 128 -4.49 -6.92 -10.60
CA GLN A 128 -5.28 -5.82 -11.12
C GLN A 128 -4.64 -5.30 -12.41
N TYR A 129 -5.27 -5.53 -13.57
CA TYR A 129 -4.67 -5.19 -14.87
C TYR A 129 -4.95 -3.74 -15.31
N ASP A 130 -5.98 -3.11 -14.76
CA ASP A 130 -6.44 -1.77 -15.14
C ASP A 130 -5.84 -0.63 -14.27
N LEU A 131 -5.19 -0.97 -13.15
CA LEU A 131 -4.50 0.00 -12.29
C LEU A 131 -3.11 0.31 -12.83
N ARG A 132 -3.05 1.27 -13.76
CA ARG A 132 -1.84 1.60 -14.51
C ARG A 132 -1.60 3.10 -14.59
N LYS A 133 -0.32 3.50 -14.49
CA LYS A 133 0.15 4.85 -14.80
C LYS A 133 0.43 4.93 -16.30
N ASN A 134 -0.21 5.88 -16.99
CA ASN A 134 0.06 6.15 -18.40
C ASN A 134 1.37 6.94 -18.52
N LEU A 135 2.39 6.34 -19.14
CA LEU A 135 3.70 6.96 -19.36
C LEU A 135 3.82 7.64 -20.75
N GLY A 136 2.75 7.64 -21.54
CA GLY A 136 2.75 8.09 -22.94
C GLY A 136 3.21 7.00 -23.92
N LYS A 137 3.03 7.21 -25.23
CA LYS A 137 3.46 6.30 -26.32
C LYS A 137 3.00 4.82 -26.16
N LYS A 138 1.78 4.59 -25.62
CA LYS A 138 1.24 3.26 -25.30
C LYS A 138 2.06 2.47 -24.27
N GLN A 139 2.91 3.14 -23.50
CA GLN A 139 3.61 2.54 -22.36
C GLN A 139 2.80 2.76 -21.09
N PHE A 140 2.60 1.68 -20.35
CA PHE A 140 1.87 1.67 -19.09
C PHE A 140 2.74 1.04 -18.01
N GLU A 141 2.72 1.63 -16.82
CA GLU A 141 3.36 1.06 -15.63
C GLU A 141 2.27 0.57 -14.69
N ARG A 142 2.21 -0.74 -14.44
CA ARG A 142 1.27 -1.33 -13.48
C ARG A 142 1.61 -0.84 -12.06
N LYS A 143 0.58 -0.48 -11.29
CA LYS A 143 0.70 -0.17 -9.87
C LYS A 143 -0.08 -1.18 -9.04
N GLY A 144 0.32 -1.30 -7.78
CA GLY A 144 -0.34 -2.14 -6.80
C GLY A 144 0.19 -3.57 -6.72
N PHE A 145 -0.17 -4.20 -5.62
CA PHE A 145 0.06 -5.59 -5.29
C PHE A 145 -1.21 -6.10 -4.59
N LEU A 146 -1.62 -7.32 -4.94
CA LEU A 146 -2.74 -7.99 -4.29
C LEU A 146 -2.19 -9.17 -3.48
N LYS A 147 -2.57 -9.24 -2.21
CA LYS A 147 -2.10 -10.27 -1.27
C LYS A 147 -2.49 -11.67 -1.75
N PRO A 148 -1.67 -12.71 -1.49
CA PRO A 148 -2.07 -14.08 -1.79
C PRO A 148 -3.20 -14.58 -0.87
N PRO A 149 -3.93 -15.65 -1.25
CA PRO A 149 -4.85 -16.34 -0.36
C PRO A 149 -4.16 -16.79 0.95
N PRO A 150 -4.91 -16.92 2.06
CA PRO A 150 -4.39 -17.42 3.33
C PRO A 150 -3.60 -18.74 3.20
N PRO A 151 -2.51 -18.93 3.97
CA PRO A 151 -1.72 -20.16 3.94
C PRO A 151 -2.54 -21.45 4.15
N ILE A 152 -3.55 -21.42 5.02
CA ILE A 152 -4.47 -22.55 5.25
C ILE A 152 -5.20 -22.95 3.95
N LEU A 153 -5.63 -21.99 3.13
CA LEU A 153 -6.30 -22.26 1.86
C LEU A 153 -5.32 -22.78 0.81
N LEU A 154 -4.10 -22.25 0.78
CA LEU A 154 -3.07 -22.73 -0.14
C LEU A 154 -2.60 -24.16 0.20
N ALA A 155 -2.50 -24.51 1.48
CA ALA A 155 -2.17 -25.87 1.91
C ALA A 155 -3.28 -26.87 1.54
N ALA A 156 -4.55 -26.49 1.75
CA ALA A 156 -5.69 -27.28 1.30
C ALA A 156 -5.69 -27.45 -0.23
N LEU A 157 -5.35 -26.38 -0.97
CA LEU A 157 -5.27 -26.41 -2.43
C LEU A 157 -4.19 -27.39 -2.93
N SER A 158 -3.00 -27.39 -2.32
CA SER A 158 -1.94 -28.35 -2.65
C SER A 158 -2.36 -29.79 -2.39
N THR A 159 -3.09 -30.04 -1.30
CA THR A 159 -3.58 -31.39 -0.97
C THR A 159 -4.62 -31.85 -1.98
N LEU A 160 -5.58 -30.99 -2.34
CA LEU A 160 -6.60 -31.28 -3.34
C LEU A 160 -5.98 -31.55 -4.72
N GLN A 161 -4.98 -30.78 -5.14
CA GLN A 161 -4.28 -31.01 -6.41
C GLN A 161 -3.59 -32.38 -6.43
N ALA A 162 -2.90 -32.73 -5.35
CA ALA A 162 -2.25 -34.04 -5.24
C ALA A 162 -3.26 -35.20 -5.29
N GLU A 163 -4.46 -35.02 -4.72
CA GLU A 163 -5.52 -36.03 -4.82
C GLU A 163 -6.08 -36.13 -6.24
N HIS A 164 -6.26 -35.00 -6.94
CA HIS A 164 -6.70 -34.99 -8.35
C HIS A 164 -5.67 -35.60 -9.32
N ASP A 165 -4.40 -35.70 -8.93
CA ASP A 165 -3.38 -36.46 -9.67
C ASP A 165 -3.53 -37.99 -9.48
N LEU A 166 -4.18 -38.43 -8.40
CA LEU A 166 -4.37 -39.84 -8.05
C LEU A 166 -5.73 -40.36 -8.50
N ASP A 167 -6.79 -39.58 -8.25
CA ASP A 167 -8.19 -39.97 -8.40
C ASP A 167 -9.02 -38.87 -9.08
N ASP A 168 -10.15 -39.26 -9.67
CA ASP A 168 -11.09 -38.32 -10.28
C ASP A 168 -11.71 -37.38 -9.24
N SER A 169 -11.92 -36.12 -9.63
CA SER A 169 -12.62 -35.12 -8.80
C SER A 169 -14.03 -35.54 -8.42
N LYS A 170 -14.47 -35.10 -7.22
CA LYS A 170 -15.84 -35.29 -6.73
C LYS A 170 -16.86 -34.36 -7.38
N VAL A 171 -16.44 -33.31 -8.12
CA VAL A 171 -17.32 -32.32 -8.75
C VAL A 171 -18.44 -32.94 -9.60
N PRO A 172 -18.21 -33.91 -10.50
CA PRO A 172 -19.28 -34.51 -11.30
C PRO A 172 -20.38 -35.14 -10.45
N GLY A 173 -20.01 -35.81 -9.35
CA GLY A 173 -20.95 -36.37 -8.38
C GLY A 173 -21.75 -35.28 -7.67
N ILE A 174 -21.07 -34.22 -7.21
CA ILE A 174 -21.70 -33.05 -6.57
C ILE A 174 -22.71 -32.38 -7.51
N LEU A 175 -22.38 -32.22 -8.79
CA LEU A 175 -23.27 -31.66 -9.81
C LEU A 175 -24.52 -32.53 -10.01
N ALA A 176 -24.35 -33.85 -10.09
CA ALA A 176 -25.46 -34.80 -10.23
C ALA A 176 -26.39 -34.77 -9.01
N ASP A 177 -25.82 -34.74 -7.80
CA ASP A 177 -26.56 -34.64 -6.55
C ASP A 177 -27.35 -33.34 -6.44
N MET A 178 -26.77 -32.21 -6.84
CA MET A 178 -27.47 -30.92 -6.87
C MET A 178 -28.65 -30.93 -7.85
N ALA A 179 -28.45 -31.48 -9.06
CA ALA A 179 -29.52 -31.59 -10.05
C ALA A 179 -30.69 -32.46 -9.53
N LYS A 180 -30.38 -33.51 -8.76
CA LYS A 180 -31.37 -34.38 -8.12
C LYS A 180 -32.07 -33.71 -6.93
N LYS A 181 -31.32 -33.07 -6.03
CA LYS A 181 -31.82 -32.38 -4.82
C LYS A 181 -32.65 -31.14 -5.17
N HIS A 182 -32.30 -30.47 -6.27
CA HIS A 182 -32.94 -29.23 -6.72
C HIS A 182 -33.33 -29.31 -8.21
N PRO A 183 -34.42 -30.00 -8.57
CA PRO A 183 -34.86 -30.14 -9.96
C PRO A 183 -35.05 -28.82 -10.72
N ASN A 184 -35.40 -27.76 -9.99
CA ASN A 184 -35.52 -26.41 -10.54
C ASN A 184 -34.20 -25.86 -11.10
N LEU A 185 -33.03 -26.35 -10.70
CA LEU A 185 -31.76 -25.96 -11.31
C LEU A 185 -31.72 -26.39 -12.78
N VAL A 186 -32.13 -27.62 -13.08
CA VAL A 186 -32.18 -28.15 -14.45
C VAL A 186 -33.18 -27.35 -15.28
N ILE A 187 -34.40 -27.16 -14.76
CA ILE A 187 -35.47 -26.40 -15.44
C ILE A 187 -35.02 -24.97 -15.75
N ASN A 188 -34.27 -24.34 -14.83
CA ASN A 188 -33.80 -22.97 -14.99
C ASN A 188 -32.49 -22.84 -15.78
N GLY A 189 -31.99 -23.91 -16.40
CA GLY A 189 -30.83 -23.86 -17.30
C GLY A 189 -29.47 -23.86 -16.60
N TYR A 190 -29.35 -24.48 -15.43
CA TYR A 190 -28.06 -24.76 -14.79
C TYR A 190 -27.44 -26.10 -15.27
N GLY A 191 -28.12 -26.83 -16.16
CA GLY A 191 -27.59 -28.04 -16.76
C GLY A 191 -26.44 -27.76 -17.74
N PHE A 192 -25.65 -28.79 -18.03
CA PHE A 192 -24.56 -28.70 -19.00
C PHE A 192 -25.09 -28.29 -20.39
N PRO A 193 -24.63 -27.15 -20.96
CA PRO A 193 -25.18 -26.64 -22.22
C PRO A 193 -24.82 -27.46 -23.47
N GLY A 194 -23.93 -28.45 -23.37
CA GLY A 194 -23.46 -29.24 -24.51
C GLY A 194 -22.16 -28.70 -25.13
N ARG A 195 -21.33 -29.60 -25.65
CA ARG A 195 -19.99 -29.28 -26.16
C ARG A 195 -20.00 -28.52 -27.47
N GLU A 196 -21.04 -28.72 -28.26
CA GLU A 196 -21.34 -27.97 -29.48
C GLU A 196 -21.51 -26.46 -29.22
N ASN A 197 -21.84 -26.09 -27.98
CA ASN A 197 -22.01 -24.70 -27.56
C ASN A 197 -20.73 -24.10 -26.94
N ASP A 198 -19.63 -24.85 -26.89
CA ASP A 198 -18.30 -24.40 -26.49
C ASP A 198 -17.47 -23.94 -27.71
N ASN A 199 -17.70 -22.69 -28.12
CA ASN A 199 -17.09 -22.11 -29.32
C ASN A 199 -16.02 -21.07 -28.93
N LEU A 200 -14.76 -21.36 -29.24
CA LEU A 200 -13.66 -20.40 -29.12
C LEU A 200 -13.43 -19.70 -30.46
N TYR A 201 -13.51 -18.36 -30.45
CA TYR A 201 -13.30 -17.55 -31.65
C TYR A 201 -11.85 -17.08 -31.77
N CYS A 202 -11.38 -16.97 -33.01
CA CYS A 202 -10.04 -16.50 -33.34
C CYS A 202 -9.93 -15.00 -33.08
N SER A 203 -8.95 -14.59 -32.26
CA SER A 203 -8.72 -13.18 -31.93
C SER A 203 -8.34 -12.31 -33.13
N GLN A 204 -7.71 -12.91 -34.15
CA GLN A 204 -7.37 -12.23 -35.40
C GLN A 204 -8.57 -12.05 -36.34
N CYS A 205 -9.65 -12.77 -36.09
CA CYS A 205 -10.90 -12.67 -36.85
C CYS A 205 -11.92 -11.76 -36.18
N ASP A 206 -11.67 -11.29 -34.96
CA ASP A 206 -12.60 -10.54 -34.12
C ASP A 206 -12.69 -9.07 -34.60
N GLY A 207 -13.65 -8.77 -35.50
CA GLY A 207 -13.90 -7.42 -36.03
C GLY A 207 -14.72 -7.38 -37.33
N PRO A 208 -15.32 -6.24 -37.71
CA PRO A 208 -16.00 -6.10 -39.00
C PRO A 208 -14.98 -6.06 -40.15
N GLY A 209 -14.97 -7.08 -41.01
CA GLY A 209 -14.18 -7.14 -42.25
C GLY A 209 -13.02 -8.15 -42.29
N SER A 210 -12.84 -8.97 -41.26
CA SER A 210 -11.74 -9.95 -41.11
C SER A 210 -12.09 -11.38 -41.54
N SER A 211 -13.27 -11.58 -42.13
CA SER A 211 -13.72 -12.88 -42.64
C SER A 211 -12.98 -13.23 -43.94
N GLY A 212 -11.88 -13.98 -43.84
CA GLY A 212 -11.23 -14.63 -45.00
C GLY A 212 -9.72 -14.87 -44.94
N LEU A 213 -9.00 -14.30 -43.97
CA LEU A 213 -7.52 -14.32 -43.95
C LEU A 213 -6.88 -15.30 -42.96
N CYS A 214 -7.67 -15.96 -42.10
CA CYS A 214 -7.14 -16.85 -41.06
C CYS A 214 -7.17 -18.31 -41.53
N GLN A 215 -5.99 -18.84 -41.87
CA GLN A 215 -5.81 -20.23 -42.32
C GLN A 215 -5.98 -21.29 -41.20
N SER A 216 -6.02 -20.87 -39.95
CA SER A 216 -6.09 -21.74 -38.77
C SER A 216 -7.49 -21.86 -38.15
N CYS A 217 -8.51 -21.23 -38.75
CA CYS A 217 -9.88 -21.25 -38.24
C CYS A 217 -10.90 -21.72 -39.30
N THR A 218 -12.07 -22.16 -38.84
CA THR A 218 -13.22 -22.47 -39.69
C THR A 218 -14.38 -21.60 -39.22
N ASP A 219 -14.91 -20.73 -40.08
CA ASP A 219 -15.92 -19.72 -39.74
C ASP A 219 -15.54 -18.83 -38.54
N GLY A 220 -14.25 -18.47 -38.44
CA GLY A 220 -13.72 -17.69 -37.33
C GLY A 220 -13.54 -18.48 -36.02
N LYS A 221 -13.92 -19.77 -35.99
CA LYS A 221 -13.78 -20.64 -34.81
C LYS A 221 -12.49 -21.44 -34.84
N ILE A 222 -11.86 -21.56 -33.68
CA ILE A 222 -10.65 -22.37 -33.49
C ILE A 222 -11.07 -23.83 -33.30
N LYS A 223 -10.56 -24.72 -34.16
CA LYS A 223 -10.80 -26.16 -34.03
C LYS A 223 -9.97 -26.71 -32.87
N ARG A 224 -10.63 -27.42 -31.95
CA ARG A 224 -10.00 -28.04 -30.77
C ARG A 224 -10.32 -29.55 -30.75
N PRO A 225 -9.43 -30.41 -30.24
CA PRO A 225 -9.72 -31.83 -30.03
C PRO A 225 -10.97 -32.01 -29.14
N ALA A 226 -11.70 -33.11 -29.31
CA ALA A 226 -12.70 -33.48 -28.31
C ALA A 226 -11.97 -33.89 -27.00
N ARG A 227 -12.48 -33.50 -25.83
CA ARG A 227 -12.01 -34.14 -24.57
C ARG A 227 -12.73 -35.47 -24.39
N ASP A 228 -12.17 -36.33 -23.56
CA ASP A 228 -12.65 -37.71 -23.41
C ASP A 228 -13.95 -37.84 -22.60
N ASP A 229 -14.25 -36.93 -21.68
CA ASP A 229 -15.44 -36.99 -20.80
C ASP A 229 -16.42 -35.82 -21.01
N ARG A 230 -17.24 -35.45 -20.01
CA ARG A 230 -18.05 -34.21 -20.00
C ARG A 230 -17.76 -33.33 -18.79
N HIS A 231 -16.69 -33.62 -18.05
CA HIS A 231 -16.41 -33.02 -16.77
C HIS A 231 -15.67 -31.68 -16.95
N PRO A 232 -15.85 -30.73 -16.03
CA PRO A 232 -15.05 -29.52 -16.01
C PRO A 232 -13.60 -29.85 -15.65
N ALA A 233 -12.66 -29.14 -16.29
CA ALA A 233 -11.25 -29.17 -15.88
C ALA A 233 -10.95 -28.05 -14.87
N PHE A 234 -9.92 -28.24 -14.06
CA PHE A 234 -9.49 -27.29 -13.04
C PHE A 234 -8.14 -26.68 -13.43
N TRP A 235 -8.06 -25.35 -13.35
CA TRP A 235 -6.89 -24.58 -13.75
C TRP A 235 -6.44 -23.69 -12.60
N TYR A 236 -5.15 -23.73 -12.27
CA TYR A 236 -4.60 -23.04 -11.11
C TYR A 236 -3.62 -21.96 -11.56
N GLY A 237 -3.86 -20.71 -11.16
CA GLY A 237 -2.95 -19.63 -11.51
C GLY A 237 -3.54 -18.25 -11.32
N VAL A 238 -3.02 -17.30 -12.10
CA VAL A 238 -3.34 -15.89 -11.95
C VAL A 238 -4.69 -15.56 -12.58
N ILE A 239 -5.53 -14.85 -11.83
CA ILE A 239 -6.77 -14.26 -12.31
C ILE A 239 -6.55 -12.76 -12.54
N ALA A 240 -6.94 -12.25 -13.71
CA ALA A 240 -6.85 -10.83 -14.01
C ALA A 240 -8.16 -10.12 -13.62
N SER A 241 -8.05 -9.10 -12.78
CA SER A 241 -9.18 -8.34 -12.23
C SER A 241 -9.17 -6.90 -12.71
N GLY A 242 -10.33 -6.34 -13.04
CA GLY A 242 -10.48 -4.94 -13.44
C GLY A 242 -11.94 -4.49 -13.42
N ASN A 243 -12.21 -3.21 -13.65
CA ASN A 243 -13.57 -2.68 -13.64
C ASN A 243 -14.30 -2.80 -14.98
N ASP A 244 -13.55 -3.03 -16.06
CA ASP A 244 -14.09 -3.13 -17.41
C ASP A 244 -14.52 -4.57 -17.72
N LEU A 245 -15.75 -4.74 -18.20
CA LEU A 245 -16.20 -6.02 -18.74
C LEU A 245 -15.47 -6.31 -20.07
N MET A 246 -14.52 -7.25 -20.03
CA MET A 246 -13.69 -7.60 -21.18
C MET A 246 -14.50 -8.27 -22.29
N LYS A 247 -14.48 -7.66 -23.48
CA LYS A 247 -15.16 -8.17 -24.71
C LYS A 247 -14.29 -7.99 -25.94
N ASN A 248 -12.98 -8.15 -25.78
CA ASN A 248 -12.00 -7.91 -26.82
C ASN A 248 -10.94 -9.01 -26.78
N ALA A 249 -10.97 -9.91 -27.76
CA ALA A 249 -10.06 -11.04 -27.80
C ALA A 249 -8.59 -10.63 -27.88
N THR A 250 -8.27 -9.50 -28.54
CA THR A 250 -6.89 -8.99 -28.63
C THR A 250 -6.39 -8.51 -27.28
N GLU A 251 -7.22 -7.76 -26.53
CA GLU A 251 -6.85 -7.27 -25.19
C GLU A 251 -6.78 -8.42 -24.18
N ARG A 252 -7.70 -9.39 -24.26
CA ARG A 252 -7.65 -10.64 -23.50
C ARG A 252 -6.33 -11.38 -23.73
N ASP A 253 -5.95 -11.60 -24.99
CA ASP A 253 -4.71 -12.30 -25.34
C ASP A 253 -3.49 -11.52 -24.84
N ARG A 254 -3.52 -10.19 -24.91
CA ARG A 254 -2.48 -9.30 -24.33
C ARG A 254 -2.35 -9.51 -22.82
N ILE A 255 -3.47 -9.52 -22.09
CA ILE A 255 -3.50 -9.76 -20.63
C ILE A 255 -2.93 -11.16 -20.30
N GLY A 256 -3.33 -12.19 -21.05
CA GLY A 256 -2.79 -13.54 -20.89
C GLY A 256 -1.29 -13.62 -21.14
N GLN A 257 -0.77 -12.89 -22.13
CA GLN A 257 0.66 -12.84 -22.42
C GLN A 257 1.46 -12.05 -21.38
N GLU A 258 0.97 -10.88 -20.98
CA GLU A 258 1.66 -9.97 -20.07
C GLU A 258 1.69 -10.53 -18.64
N PHE A 259 0.58 -11.08 -18.16
CA PHE A 259 0.44 -11.48 -16.76
C PHE A 259 0.45 -12.99 -16.54
N GLY A 260 0.37 -13.79 -17.60
CA GLY A 260 0.14 -15.24 -17.46
C GLY A 260 -1.24 -15.56 -16.88
N ALA A 261 -2.20 -14.64 -17.01
CA ALA A 261 -3.54 -14.82 -16.46
C ALA A 261 -4.32 -15.89 -17.21
N LEU A 262 -5.15 -16.64 -16.47
CA LEU A 262 -5.96 -17.75 -16.96
C LEU A 262 -7.43 -17.36 -17.18
N CYS A 263 -7.92 -16.36 -16.44
CA CYS A 263 -9.24 -15.76 -16.67
C CYS A 263 -9.25 -14.28 -16.31
N VAL A 264 -10.27 -13.58 -16.80
CA VAL A 264 -10.62 -12.20 -16.41
C VAL A 264 -11.93 -12.17 -15.61
N GLU A 265 -12.02 -11.29 -14.63
CA GLU A 265 -13.23 -11.03 -13.83
C GLU A 265 -13.25 -9.58 -13.31
N THR A 266 -14.32 -9.17 -12.60
CA THR A 266 -14.56 -7.76 -12.29
C THR A 266 -14.55 -7.35 -10.82
N GLU A 267 -14.30 -8.25 -9.89
CA GLU A 267 -14.49 -7.97 -8.46
C GLU A 267 -13.23 -8.11 -7.61
N ALA A 268 -12.34 -9.06 -7.92
CA ALA A 268 -11.28 -9.51 -7.02
C ALA A 268 -10.35 -8.40 -6.52
N ALA A 269 -9.96 -7.47 -7.38
CA ALA A 269 -9.09 -6.34 -7.04
C ALA A 269 -9.68 -5.44 -5.93
N GLY A 270 -11.00 -5.45 -5.75
CA GLY A 270 -11.68 -4.61 -4.74
C GLY A 270 -11.63 -5.17 -3.32
N LEU A 271 -11.34 -6.46 -3.12
CA LEU A 271 -11.40 -7.08 -1.78
C LEU A 271 -10.15 -7.83 -1.36
N MET A 272 -9.27 -8.25 -2.28
CA MET A 272 -8.19 -9.20 -1.96
C MET A 272 -7.20 -8.71 -0.89
N ASN A 273 -7.06 -7.40 -0.70
CA ASN A 273 -6.15 -6.85 0.30
C ASN A 273 -6.74 -6.78 1.72
N ASP A 274 -8.07 -6.74 1.84
CA ASP A 274 -8.78 -6.47 3.09
C ASP A 274 -9.62 -7.68 3.56
N PHE A 275 -9.92 -8.61 2.66
CA PHE A 275 -10.69 -9.81 2.94
C PHE A 275 -9.88 -11.05 2.51
N PRO A 276 -9.30 -11.80 3.47
CA PRO A 276 -8.50 -12.97 3.16
C PRO A 276 -9.33 -14.06 2.50
N CYS A 277 -9.16 -14.27 1.19
CA CYS A 277 -9.97 -15.22 0.43
C CYS A 277 -9.23 -15.89 -0.72
N ILE A 278 -9.82 -16.97 -1.23
CA ILE A 278 -9.48 -17.60 -2.51
C ILE A 278 -10.59 -17.36 -3.53
N PHE A 279 -10.23 -17.22 -4.80
CA PHE A 279 -11.17 -16.99 -5.91
C PHE A 279 -11.37 -18.26 -6.72
N ILE A 280 -12.63 -18.56 -7.02
CA ILE A 280 -13.06 -19.76 -7.75
C ILE A 280 -14.01 -19.29 -8.86
N ARG A 281 -13.55 -19.36 -10.12
CA ARG A 281 -14.22 -18.79 -11.28
C ARG A 281 -14.59 -19.86 -12.29
N GLY A 282 -15.89 -20.10 -12.45
CA GLY A 282 -16.41 -20.91 -13.53
C GLY A 282 -16.34 -20.13 -14.84
N ILE A 283 -15.84 -20.75 -15.91
CA ILE A 283 -15.64 -20.08 -17.18
C ILE A 283 -16.95 -20.02 -17.97
N CYS A 284 -17.49 -18.82 -18.16
CA CYS A 284 -18.78 -18.61 -18.83
C CYS A 284 -18.67 -18.05 -20.26
N ASP A 285 -17.56 -17.42 -20.58
CA ASP A 285 -17.24 -16.93 -21.92
C ASP A 285 -15.72 -16.90 -22.13
N TYR A 286 -15.28 -16.39 -23.27
CA TYR A 286 -13.87 -16.22 -23.60
C TYR A 286 -13.44 -14.75 -23.62
N ALA A 287 -14.13 -13.86 -22.92
CA ALA A 287 -13.79 -12.44 -22.85
C ALA A 287 -13.58 -11.75 -24.21
N ASP A 288 -14.23 -12.27 -25.26
CA ASP A 288 -14.23 -11.74 -26.62
C ASP A 288 -15.57 -11.07 -26.94
N SER A 289 -15.75 -10.64 -28.19
CA SER A 289 -16.99 -9.96 -28.58
C SER A 289 -18.23 -10.87 -28.58
N HIS A 290 -18.05 -12.20 -28.53
CA HIS A 290 -19.11 -13.19 -28.63
C HIS A 290 -19.61 -13.59 -27.23
N LYS A 291 -20.59 -12.84 -26.74
CA LYS A 291 -21.21 -13.11 -25.44
C LYS A 291 -21.84 -14.51 -25.40
N ASN A 292 -21.60 -15.26 -24.32
CA ASN A 292 -22.16 -16.62 -24.16
C ASN A 292 -22.97 -16.78 -22.85
N ASP A 293 -24.11 -16.09 -22.78
CA ASP A 293 -24.98 -16.07 -21.59
C ASP A 293 -25.52 -17.46 -21.19
N ALA A 294 -25.56 -18.41 -22.13
CA ALA A 294 -26.03 -19.78 -21.88
C ALA A 294 -25.17 -20.52 -20.85
N TRP A 295 -23.89 -20.18 -20.72
CA TRP A 295 -22.95 -20.87 -19.84
C TRP A 295 -22.87 -20.28 -18.43
N GLN A 296 -23.32 -19.04 -18.20
CA GLN A 296 -23.17 -18.38 -16.89
C GLN A 296 -23.73 -19.20 -15.73
N LYS A 297 -24.89 -19.82 -15.92
CA LYS A 297 -25.56 -20.65 -14.90
C LYS A 297 -24.82 -21.96 -14.65
N TYR A 298 -24.43 -22.67 -15.71
CA TYR A 298 -23.66 -23.91 -15.57
C TYR A 298 -22.27 -23.65 -14.97
N ALA A 299 -21.57 -22.62 -15.45
CA ALA A 299 -20.27 -22.20 -14.93
C ALA A 299 -20.34 -21.79 -13.44
N SER A 300 -21.41 -21.10 -13.04
CA SER A 300 -21.66 -20.84 -11.61
C SER A 300 -21.80 -22.14 -10.80
N LEU A 301 -22.48 -23.14 -11.38
CA LEU A 301 -22.70 -24.42 -10.73
C LEU A 301 -21.41 -25.24 -10.62
N THR A 302 -20.55 -25.24 -11.64
CA THR A 302 -19.25 -25.92 -11.60
C THR A 302 -18.31 -25.25 -10.61
N ALA A 303 -18.28 -23.92 -10.56
CA ALA A 303 -17.50 -23.17 -9.57
C ALA A 303 -17.96 -23.48 -8.13
N ALA A 304 -19.28 -23.48 -7.89
CA ALA A 304 -19.82 -23.82 -6.58
C ALA A 304 -19.53 -25.28 -6.20
N ALA A 305 -19.68 -26.22 -7.14
CA ALA A 305 -19.35 -27.62 -6.90
C ALA A 305 -17.88 -27.82 -6.52
N TYR A 306 -16.97 -27.14 -7.22
CA TYR A 306 -15.55 -27.13 -6.84
C TYR A 306 -15.33 -26.52 -5.47
N ALA A 307 -15.99 -25.39 -5.14
CA ALA A 307 -15.90 -24.76 -3.83
C ALA A 307 -16.36 -25.71 -2.70
N LYS A 308 -17.39 -26.54 -2.96
CA LYS A 308 -17.81 -27.58 -2.03
C LYS A 308 -16.72 -28.62 -1.81
N GLU A 309 -16.21 -29.22 -2.88
CA GLU A 309 -15.13 -30.20 -2.79
C GLU A 309 -13.91 -29.61 -2.09
N PHE A 310 -13.51 -28.39 -2.42
CA PHE A 310 -12.37 -27.70 -1.81
C PHE A 310 -12.51 -27.57 -0.29
N LEU A 311 -13.70 -27.25 0.23
CA LEU A 311 -13.93 -27.14 1.67
C LEU A 311 -13.78 -28.47 2.43
N ASP A 312 -13.91 -29.62 1.75
CA ASP A 312 -13.62 -30.95 2.32
C ASP A 312 -12.13 -31.11 2.71
N TYR A 313 -11.24 -30.37 2.04
CA TYR A 313 -9.80 -30.37 2.30
C TYR A 313 -9.33 -29.24 3.21
N VAL A 314 -10.22 -28.33 3.59
CA VAL A 314 -9.92 -27.28 4.58
C VAL A 314 -10.24 -27.84 5.97
N SER A 315 -9.23 -28.02 6.81
CA SER A 315 -9.44 -28.58 8.15
C SER A 315 -10.13 -27.58 9.10
N PRO A 316 -11.20 -27.98 9.81
CA PRO A 316 -11.90 -27.09 10.76
C PRO A 316 -11.06 -26.71 11.98
N GLU A 317 -10.20 -27.60 12.48
CA GLU A 317 -9.41 -27.35 13.69
C GLU A 317 -8.41 -26.18 13.51
N PRO A 318 -7.53 -26.17 12.48
CA PRO A 318 -6.72 -25.00 12.15
C PRO A 318 -7.56 -23.76 11.83
N THR A 319 -8.71 -23.92 11.16
CA THR A 319 -9.61 -22.79 10.84
C THR A 319 -10.04 -22.05 12.11
N ARG A 320 -10.37 -22.76 13.19
CA ARG A 320 -10.77 -22.14 14.47
C ARG A 320 -9.64 -21.35 15.13
N LEU A 321 -8.39 -21.74 14.89
CA LEU A 321 -7.19 -21.09 15.42
C LEU A 321 -6.75 -19.86 14.61
N GLU A 322 -7.25 -19.71 13.37
CA GLU A 322 -7.02 -18.50 12.59
C GLU A 322 -7.57 -17.27 13.31
N THR A 323 -6.89 -16.14 13.12
CA THR A 323 -7.34 -14.86 13.68
C THR A 323 -8.61 -14.41 12.94
N PRO A 324 -9.68 -13.98 13.64
CA PRO A 324 -10.84 -13.41 12.99
C PRO A 324 -10.48 -12.23 12.08
N ILE A 325 -11.16 -12.10 10.94
CA ILE A 325 -10.93 -11.01 9.98
C ILE A 325 -11.14 -9.65 10.67
N GLN A 326 -12.17 -9.53 11.52
CA GLN A 326 -12.46 -8.30 12.25
C GLN A 326 -11.31 -7.88 13.19
N ASP A 327 -10.66 -8.85 13.86
CA ASP A 327 -9.55 -8.56 14.78
C ASP A 327 -8.31 -8.04 14.02
N ILE A 328 -8.09 -8.54 12.80
CA ILE A 328 -7.03 -8.04 11.91
C ILE A 328 -7.31 -6.57 11.55
N ILE A 329 -8.54 -6.26 11.14
CA ILE A 329 -8.98 -4.89 10.82
C ILE A 329 -8.82 -3.96 12.04
N ASP A 330 -9.30 -4.37 13.20
CA ASP A 330 -9.21 -3.59 14.44
C ASP A 330 -7.75 -3.33 14.86
N SER A 331 -6.85 -4.29 14.63
CA SER A 331 -5.42 -4.13 14.91
C SER A 331 -4.75 -3.09 14.00
N LEU A 332 -5.12 -3.08 12.72
CA LEU A 332 -4.65 -2.08 11.75
C LEU A 332 -5.13 -0.68 12.13
N ASP A 333 -6.41 -0.53 12.46
CA ASP A 333 -6.98 0.76 12.87
C ASP A 333 -6.34 1.29 14.16
N LYS A 334 -6.05 0.41 15.13
CA LYS A 334 -5.31 0.78 16.35
C LYS A 334 -3.90 1.30 16.03
N HIS A 335 -3.16 0.63 15.15
CA HIS A 335 -1.83 1.07 14.75
C HIS A 335 -1.87 2.42 14.03
N LEU A 336 -2.83 2.60 13.12
CA LEU A 336 -3.00 3.85 12.38
C LEU A 336 -3.33 5.01 13.32
N ASN A 337 -4.32 4.84 14.21
CA ASN A 337 -4.69 5.85 15.20
C ASN A 337 -3.55 6.19 16.15
N LYS A 338 -2.73 5.21 16.54
CA LYS A 338 -1.53 5.46 17.36
C LYS A 338 -0.52 6.35 16.62
N GLN A 339 -0.29 6.10 15.33
CA GLN A 339 0.62 6.96 14.55
C GLN A 339 0.07 8.37 14.36
N LEU A 340 -1.23 8.52 14.10
CA LEU A 340 -1.89 9.83 14.05
C LEU A 340 -1.71 10.60 15.37
N GLY A 341 -1.91 9.94 16.52
CA GLY A 341 -1.71 10.56 17.83
C GLY A 341 -0.27 11.08 18.03
N LEU A 342 0.74 10.31 17.62
CA LEU A 342 2.15 10.74 17.71
C LEU A 342 2.45 11.96 16.82
N VAL A 343 1.85 12.03 15.63
CA VAL A 343 2.01 13.18 14.72
C VAL A 343 1.33 14.42 15.31
N GLU A 344 0.14 14.28 15.87
CA GLU A 344 -0.58 15.38 16.53
C GLU A 344 0.20 15.93 17.75
N GLU A 345 0.75 15.04 18.58
CA GLU A 345 1.61 15.44 19.71
C GLU A 345 2.84 16.21 19.24
N HIS A 346 3.53 15.72 18.22
CA HIS A 346 4.71 16.40 17.67
C HIS A 346 4.36 17.79 17.09
N LEU A 347 3.24 17.91 16.37
CA LEU A 347 2.76 19.19 15.84
C LEU A 347 2.43 20.19 16.96
N LEU A 348 1.86 19.71 18.08
CA LEU A 348 1.58 20.55 19.24
C LEU A 348 2.86 21.02 19.94
N GLU A 349 3.88 20.18 20.04
CA GLU A 349 5.20 20.57 20.56
C GLU A 349 5.86 21.63 19.70
N VAL A 350 5.95 21.42 18.38
CA VAL A 350 6.50 22.39 17.43
C VAL A 350 5.76 23.72 17.49
N ARG A 351 4.41 23.70 17.59
CA ARG A 351 3.62 24.92 17.74
C ARG A 351 3.93 25.64 19.06
N ARG A 352 4.06 24.91 20.17
CA ARG A 352 4.41 25.50 21.48
C ARG A 352 5.80 26.13 21.47
N GLU A 353 6.77 25.53 20.80
CA GLU A 353 8.11 26.10 20.66
C GLU A 353 8.08 27.39 19.82
N ASN A 354 7.35 27.38 18.70
CA ASN A 354 7.14 28.57 17.88
C ASN A 354 6.43 29.70 18.66
N GLU A 355 5.40 29.38 19.46
CA GLU A 355 4.71 30.38 20.30
C GLU A 355 5.62 30.95 21.40
N LYS A 356 6.52 30.14 21.98
CA LYS A 356 7.51 30.62 22.95
C LYS A 356 8.53 31.55 22.28
N GLN A 357 8.93 31.29 21.04
CA GLN A 357 9.75 32.20 20.25
C GLN A 357 9.00 33.50 19.93
N ASP A 358 7.72 33.41 19.57
CA ASP A 358 6.90 34.57 19.19
C ASP A 358 6.64 35.58 20.33
N ARG A 359 6.72 35.15 21.59
CA ARG A 359 6.58 36.03 22.77
C ARG A 359 7.84 36.82 23.14
N ARG A 360 9.01 36.47 22.57
CA ARG A 360 10.30 37.13 22.90
C ARG A 360 10.47 38.50 22.22
N TYR A 361 9.71 38.76 21.16
CA TYR A 361 9.79 40.00 20.39
C TYR A 361 8.62 40.93 20.69
N GLN A 362 8.91 42.23 20.76
CA GLN A 362 7.95 43.25 21.19
C GLN A 362 6.90 43.57 20.11
N ASN A 363 7.18 43.29 18.83
CA ASN A 363 6.28 43.57 17.71
C ASN A 363 6.42 42.56 16.55
N ASP A 364 5.43 42.55 15.65
CA ASP A 364 5.39 41.66 14.48
C ASP A 364 6.57 41.84 13.51
N LYS A 365 7.12 43.05 13.43
CA LYS A 365 8.25 43.34 12.53
C LYS A 365 9.51 42.60 12.98
N GLN A 366 9.83 42.64 14.27
CA GLN A 366 10.95 41.90 14.85
C GLN A 366 10.78 40.39 14.62
N ARG A 367 9.56 39.86 14.78
CA ARG A 367 9.25 38.45 14.50
C ARG A 367 9.55 38.06 13.06
N GLN A 368 9.07 38.86 12.10
CA GLN A 368 9.27 38.58 10.67
C GLN A 368 10.75 38.67 10.28
N CYS A 369 11.45 39.68 10.80
CA CYS A 369 12.89 39.84 10.59
C CYS A 369 13.68 38.63 11.14
N HIS A 370 13.37 38.17 12.36
CA HIS A 370 14.01 37.00 12.95
C HIS A 370 13.81 35.74 12.11
N ARG A 371 12.55 35.46 11.75
CA ARG A 371 12.18 34.28 10.93
C ARG A 371 12.86 34.28 9.57
N ALA A 372 13.09 35.44 8.97
CA ALA A 372 13.75 35.54 7.67
C ALA A 372 15.20 34.99 7.72
N PHE A 373 15.89 35.11 8.84
CA PHE A 373 17.24 34.55 9.00
C PHE A 373 17.27 33.02 9.14
N LYS A 374 16.12 32.35 9.36
CA LYS A 374 16.04 30.88 9.40
C LYS A 374 15.97 30.29 7.99
N THR A 375 17.05 30.45 7.22
CA THR A 375 17.13 30.01 5.81
C THR A 375 17.54 28.55 5.65
N SER A 376 18.03 27.90 6.70
CA SER A 376 18.51 26.52 6.68
C SER A 376 18.22 25.74 7.97
N MET A 377 18.32 24.42 7.88
CA MET A 377 18.19 23.47 9.00
C MET A 377 19.54 23.23 9.67
N TYR A 378 20.24 24.30 10.06
CA TYR A 378 21.61 24.23 10.58
C TYR A 378 21.78 23.32 11.82
N GLU A 379 20.72 23.10 12.62
CA GLU A 379 20.74 22.15 13.73
C GLU A 379 20.93 20.71 13.21
N GLN A 380 20.20 20.34 12.15
CA GLN A 380 20.32 19.02 11.53
C GLN A 380 21.71 18.83 10.92
N PHE A 381 22.30 19.88 10.35
CA PHE A 381 23.64 19.81 9.77
C PHE A 381 24.71 19.47 10.83
N LYS A 382 24.58 20.01 12.04
CA LYS A 382 25.39 19.62 13.20
C LYS A 382 25.09 18.18 13.64
N ASP A 383 23.81 17.83 13.77
CA ASP A 383 23.37 16.59 14.41
C ASP A 383 23.55 15.32 13.55
N VAL A 384 23.85 15.46 12.26
CA VAL A 384 24.35 14.34 11.43
C VAL A 384 25.67 13.78 11.98
N ASN A 385 26.45 14.58 12.70
CA ASN A 385 27.69 14.12 13.31
C ASN A 385 27.39 13.34 14.62
N PRO A 386 28.03 12.18 14.84
CA PRO A 386 27.85 11.43 16.07
C PRO A 386 28.41 12.20 17.28
N ASP A 387 27.93 11.86 18.47
CA ASP A 387 28.50 12.40 19.71
C ASP A 387 29.93 11.90 19.90
N ARG A 388 30.75 12.71 20.59
CA ARG A 388 32.12 12.30 20.90
C ARG A 388 32.12 11.05 21.77
N VAL A 389 33.05 10.14 21.49
CA VAL A 389 33.31 9.01 22.38
C VAL A 389 33.99 9.53 23.65
N GLU A 390 33.59 9.01 24.82
CA GLU A 390 34.17 9.40 26.10
C GLU A 390 35.71 9.26 26.10
N GLY A 391 36.41 10.24 26.68
CA GLY A 391 37.87 10.28 26.69
C GLY A 391 38.54 10.82 25.41
N THR A 392 37.79 11.04 24.32
CA THR A 392 38.32 11.65 23.09
C THR A 392 38.25 13.19 23.11
N CYS A 393 38.85 13.86 22.11
CA CYS A 393 38.93 15.33 22.00
C CYS A 393 39.71 16.05 23.12
N GLN A 394 40.12 15.35 24.18
CA GLN A 394 40.80 15.93 25.33
C GLN A 394 42.12 16.62 24.98
N TRP A 395 42.78 16.19 23.92
CA TRP A 395 44.02 16.81 23.44
C TRP A 395 43.83 18.28 23.02
N VAL A 396 42.62 18.67 22.58
CA VAL A 396 42.28 20.09 22.31
C VAL A 396 41.90 20.80 23.60
N LEU A 397 41.01 20.20 24.38
CA LEU A 397 40.45 20.83 25.60
C LEU A 397 41.51 21.05 26.69
N SER A 398 42.57 20.23 26.70
CA SER A 398 43.71 20.40 27.59
C SER A 398 44.81 21.30 27.01
N HIS A 399 44.74 21.66 25.72
CA HIS A 399 45.78 22.43 25.06
C HIS A 399 45.85 23.86 25.61
N SER A 400 47.08 24.36 25.81
CA SER A 400 47.32 25.69 26.38
C SER A 400 46.73 26.81 25.52
N GLN A 401 46.75 26.69 24.19
CA GLN A 401 46.15 27.67 23.28
C GLN A 401 44.61 27.72 23.42
N TYR A 402 43.95 26.58 23.52
CA TYR A 402 42.49 26.52 23.72
C TYR A 402 42.11 27.15 25.06
N ARG A 403 42.80 26.78 26.14
CA ARG A 403 42.54 27.34 27.47
C ARG A 403 42.79 28.84 27.53
N LYS A 404 43.86 29.32 26.90
CA LYS A 404 44.15 30.75 26.81
C LYS A 404 43.01 31.48 26.09
N TRP A 405 42.66 31.03 24.89
CA TRP A 405 41.56 31.58 24.09
C TRP A 405 40.24 31.61 24.86
N LEU A 406 39.89 30.52 25.55
CA LEU A 406 38.65 30.43 26.32
C LEU A 406 38.58 31.44 27.49
N THR A 407 39.73 31.83 28.04
CA THR A 407 39.82 32.82 29.13
C THR A 407 40.06 34.25 28.64
N THR A 408 40.24 34.45 27.34
CA THR A 408 40.48 35.77 26.75
C THR A 408 39.20 36.63 26.84
N THR A 409 39.36 37.92 27.16
CA THR A 409 38.25 38.89 27.30
C THR A 409 38.17 39.90 26.14
N HIS A 410 38.88 39.64 25.04
CA HIS A 410 38.88 40.44 23.81
C HIS A 410 38.60 39.54 22.61
N ASP A 411 38.25 40.14 21.46
CA ASP A 411 38.04 39.43 20.20
C ASP A 411 39.27 38.57 19.85
N ASP A 412 39.14 37.25 19.87
CA ASP A 412 40.23 36.30 19.69
C ASP A 412 39.80 35.12 18.80
N LEU A 413 40.72 34.63 17.97
CA LEU A 413 40.46 33.59 16.96
C LEU A 413 41.24 32.32 17.29
N LEU A 414 40.52 31.22 17.50
CA LEU A 414 41.13 29.89 17.63
C LEU A 414 41.01 29.11 16.30
N TRP A 415 42.14 28.91 15.64
CA TRP A 415 42.21 28.10 14.43
C TRP A 415 42.59 26.65 14.76
N ILE A 416 41.71 25.70 14.46
CA ILE A 416 41.95 24.26 14.66
C ILE A 416 42.06 23.58 13.29
N SER A 417 43.23 23.02 13.00
CA SER A 417 43.47 22.24 11.78
C SER A 417 43.94 20.82 12.13
N ALA A 418 43.47 19.85 11.34
CA ALA A 418 43.85 18.44 11.44
C ALA A 418 43.60 17.75 10.11
N HIS A 419 44.23 16.60 9.87
CA HIS A 419 44.00 15.80 8.68
C HIS A 419 42.54 15.35 8.52
N ALA A 420 42.17 14.95 7.31
CA ALA A 420 40.85 14.37 7.05
C ALA A 420 40.63 13.12 7.92
N GLY A 421 39.42 12.94 8.44
CA GLY A 421 39.07 11.80 9.30
C GLY A 421 39.51 11.89 10.78
N CYS A 422 40.22 12.94 11.21
CA CYS A 422 40.67 13.09 12.60
C CYS A 422 39.56 13.51 13.60
N GLY A 423 38.29 13.55 13.19
CA GLY A 423 37.16 13.88 14.07
C GLY A 423 36.93 15.37 14.36
N LYS A 424 37.32 16.27 13.44
CA LYS A 424 37.12 17.73 13.58
C LYS A 424 35.65 18.12 13.79
N SER A 425 34.74 17.60 12.96
CA SER A 425 33.31 17.87 13.07
C SER A 425 32.70 17.31 14.37
N VAL A 426 33.17 16.15 14.83
CA VAL A 426 32.79 15.57 16.14
C VAL A 426 33.28 16.46 17.28
N LEU A 427 34.50 16.99 17.19
CA LEU A 427 35.03 17.97 18.15
C LEU A 427 34.20 19.26 18.13
N ALA A 428 33.92 19.82 16.95
CA ALA A 428 33.14 21.05 16.81
C ALA A 428 31.73 20.88 17.40
N LYS A 429 31.06 19.77 17.12
CA LYS A 429 29.77 19.42 17.73
C LYS A 429 29.88 19.35 19.25
N SER A 430 30.92 18.67 19.76
CA SER A 430 31.15 18.57 21.20
C SER A 430 31.43 19.93 21.84
N LEU A 431 32.11 20.86 21.16
CA LEU A 431 32.35 22.20 21.68
C LEU A 431 31.02 22.94 21.84
N VAL A 432 30.15 22.86 20.82
CA VAL A 432 28.81 23.49 20.84
C VAL A 432 27.92 22.90 21.93
N ASP A 433 27.80 21.57 21.99
CA ASP A 433 26.80 20.90 22.84
C ASP A 433 27.24 20.76 24.31
N ASN A 434 28.54 20.60 24.56
CA ASN A 434 29.04 20.19 25.88
C ASN A 434 29.94 21.20 26.57
N GLU A 435 30.87 21.81 25.84
CA GLU A 435 31.95 22.59 26.46
C GLU A 435 31.61 24.07 26.56
N LEU A 436 31.20 24.70 25.45
CA LEU A 436 30.97 26.13 25.40
C LEU A 436 29.61 26.52 25.98
N ARG A 437 28.55 25.81 25.56
CA ARG A 437 27.13 25.92 25.98
C ARG A 437 26.54 27.33 26.03
N ASN A 438 25.24 27.42 25.73
CA ASN A 438 24.51 28.67 25.97
C ASN A 438 24.26 28.85 27.47
N THR A 439 24.55 30.04 27.99
CA THR A 439 24.28 30.47 29.37
C THR A 439 23.71 31.88 29.36
N ASP A 440 23.23 32.37 30.51
CA ASP A 440 22.72 33.75 30.62
C ASP A 440 23.79 34.83 30.32
N GLN A 441 25.07 34.46 30.29
CA GLN A 441 26.20 35.36 30.02
C GLN A 441 27.02 34.96 28.77
N HIS A 442 26.63 33.90 28.06
CA HIS A 442 27.37 33.40 26.91
C HIS A 442 26.44 32.79 25.85
N THR A 443 26.58 33.21 24.60
CA THR A 443 25.86 32.67 23.45
C THR A 443 26.81 31.96 22.49
N VAL A 444 26.48 30.73 22.13
CA VAL A 444 27.19 29.93 21.14
C VAL A 444 26.37 29.87 19.86
N CYS A 445 26.93 30.42 18.79
CA CYS A 445 26.38 30.31 17.45
C CYS A 445 27.26 29.37 16.63
N TYR A 446 26.67 28.57 15.76
CA TYR A 446 27.46 27.63 14.95
C TYR A 446 26.96 27.47 13.52
N PHE A 447 27.87 27.04 12.64
CA PHE A 447 27.53 26.57 11.31
C PHE A 447 28.54 25.50 10.85
N PHE A 448 28.02 24.45 10.21
CA PHE A 448 28.83 23.33 9.71
C PHE A 448 28.76 23.40 8.19
N PHE A 449 29.88 23.76 7.57
CA PHE A 449 29.96 23.82 6.12
C PHE A 449 29.99 22.41 5.54
N LYS A 450 29.47 22.28 4.32
CA LYS A 450 29.57 21.06 3.53
C LYS A 450 29.49 21.39 2.06
N ASP A 451 30.19 20.64 1.20
CA ASP A 451 30.18 20.82 -0.25
C ASP A 451 28.84 20.38 -0.87
N ASN A 452 27.81 21.20 -0.66
CA ASN A 452 26.49 21.09 -1.24
C ASN A 452 25.83 22.48 -1.33
N GLU A 453 24.80 22.61 -2.17
CA GLU A 453 24.15 23.89 -2.46
C GLU A 453 23.55 24.60 -1.22
N GLU A 454 23.28 23.87 -0.14
CA GLU A 454 22.66 24.40 1.08
C GLU A 454 23.69 24.89 2.12
N GLN A 455 24.88 24.29 2.17
CA GLN A 455 25.87 24.44 3.25
C GLN A 455 27.22 25.02 2.82
N ASP A 456 27.39 25.35 1.54
CA ASP A 456 28.68 25.79 0.99
C ASP A 456 28.89 27.31 1.01
N ASN A 457 27.88 28.11 1.32
CA ASN A 457 27.90 29.57 1.10
C ASN A 457 27.80 30.41 2.38
N LEU A 458 28.40 31.59 2.33
CA LEU A 458 28.51 32.50 3.47
C LEU A 458 27.19 33.14 3.88
N ALA A 459 26.28 33.39 2.93
CA ALA A 459 24.98 33.98 3.23
C ALA A 459 24.17 33.07 4.17
N THR A 460 24.12 31.76 3.88
CA THR A 460 23.47 30.77 4.77
C THR A 460 24.14 30.72 6.13
N ALA A 461 25.47 30.71 6.19
CA ALA A 461 26.21 30.68 7.45
C ALA A 461 25.89 31.91 8.32
N LEU A 462 25.95 33.12 7.75
CA LEU A 462 25.63 34.35 8.49
C LEU A 462 24.17 34.41 8.92
N CYS A 463 23.24 33.97 8.09
CA CYS A 463 21.83 33.86 8.46
C CYS A 463 21.64 32.91 9.65
N ALA A 464 22.30 31.74 9.65
CA ALA A 464 22.26 30.80 10.77
C ALA A 464 22.84 31.40 12.06
N LEU A 465 23.98 32.11 11.98
CA LEU A 465 24.59 32.77 13.13
C LEU A 465 23.72 33.90 13.70
N LEU A 466 23.17 34.76 12.84
CA LEU A 466 22.26 35.84 13.23
C LEU A 466 20.96 35.29 13.83
N HIS A 467 20.39 34.25 13.22
CA HIS A 467 19.20 33.59 13.75
C HIS A 467 19.44 33.06 15.16
N GLN A 468 20.56 32.37 15.40
CA GLN A 468 20.93 31.87 16.73
C GLN A 468 21.18 33.02 17.71
N LEU A 469 21.95 34.04 17.31
CA LEU A 469 22.25 35.19 18.16
C LEU A 469 20.97 35.89 18.63
N PHE A 470 20.05 36.20 17.71
CA PHE A 470 18.77 36.84 18.05
C PHE A 470 17.79 35.91 18.76
N THR A 471 17.96 34.59 18.66
CA THR A 471 17.15 33.63 19.43
C THR A 471 17.52 33.69 20.92
N TYR A 472 18.82 33.76 21.23
CA TYR A 472 19.33 33.77 22.60
C TYR A 472 19.46 35.17 23.20
N GLN A 473 19.62 36.20 22.37
CA GLN A 473 19.72 37.61 22.76
C GLN A 473 18.74 38.46 21.92
N PRO A 474 17.42 38.37 22.20
CA PRO A 474 16.39 39.01 21.37
C PRO A 474 16.51 40.53 21.25
N GLN A 475 17.09 41.20 22.25
CA GLN A 475 17.29 42.66 22.24
C GLN A 475 18.19 43.13 21.09
N LEU A 476 19.12 42.28 20.65
CA LEU A 476 20.07 42.59 19.58
C LEU A 476 19.43 42.64 18.19
N ILE A 477 18.20 42.15 18.02
CA ILE A 477 17.50 42.19 16.73
C ILE A 477 17.27 43.62 16.23
N SER A 478 17.30 44.61 17.13
CA SER A 478 17.22 46.03 16.82
C SER A 478 18.24 46.47 15.75
N HIS A 479 19.41 45.83 15.70
CA HIS A 479 20.46 46.07 14.69
C HIS A 479 20.08 45.62 13.28
N ALA A 480 19.14 44.67 13.15
CA ALA A 480 18.68 44.14 11.88
C ALA A 480 17.46 44.88 11.31
N ILE A 481 16.66 45.53 12.16
CA ILE A 481 15.40 46.18 11.75
C ILE A 481 15.59 47.25 10.66
N PRO A 482 16.56 48.19 10.74
CA PRO A 482 16.71 49.21 9.70
C PRO A 482 17.00 48.63 8.31
N ALA A 483 17.84 47.59 8.25
CA ALA A 483 18.16 46.90 7.00
C ALA A 483 16.95 46.11 6.49
N TRP A 484 16.22 45.45 7.40
CA TRP A 484 14.99 44.73 7.07
C TRP A 484 13.89 45.64 6.52
N GLU A 485 13.71 46.85 7.06
CA GLU A 485 12.72 47.81 6.57
C GLU A 485 13.03 48.31 5.15
N THR A 486 14.31 48.32 4.78
CA THR A 486 14.75 48.77 3.45
C THR A 486 14.74 47.64 2.42
N LEU A 487 15.21 46.44 2.81
CA LEU A 487 15.49 45.34 1.88
C LEU A 487 14.47 44.20 1.95
N GLY A 488 13.71 44.09 3.04
CA GLY A 488 12.79 42.98 3.30
C GLY A 488 13.48 41.63 3.14
N GLU A 489 12.79 40.66 2.53
CA GLU A 489 13.28 39.30 2.30
C GLU A 489 14.59 39.23 1.49
N LYS A 490 14.97 40.27 0.75
CA LYS A 490 16.25 40.28 0.02
C LYS A 490 17.45 40.36 0.95
N LEU A 491 17.27 40.82 2.20
CA LEU A 491 18.34 40.98 3.19
C LEU A 491 19.16 39.70 3.39
N VAL A 492 18.53 38.53 3.35
CA VAL A 492 19.20 37.23 3.61
C VAL A 492 20.19 36.83 2.52
N LYS A 493 20.25 37.59 1.42
CA LYS A 493 21.20 37.39 0.32
C LYS A 493 22.29 38.47 0.29
N GLU A 494 22.14 39.55 1.07
CA GLU A 494 23.06 40.68 1.09
C GLU A 494 24.18 40.47 2.11
N ILE A 495 25.21 39.70 1.72
CA ILE A 495 26.36 39.36 2.57
C ILE A 495 26.96 40.59 3.31
N PRO A 496 27.18 41.76 2.67
CA PRO A 496 27.74 42.92 3.36
C PRO A 496 26.87 43.40 4.53
N GLU A 497 25.54 43.38 4.36
CA GLU A 497 24.61 43.77 5.42
C GLU A 497 24.55 42.71 6.52
N LEU A 498 24.50 41.42 6.16
CA LEU A 498 24.55 40.31 7.12
C LEU A 498 25.79 40.39 8.02
N TRP A 499 26.95 40.65 7.42
CA TRP A 499 28.20 40.83 8.15
C TRP A 499 28.17 42.07 9.04
N ARG A 500 27.71 43.21 8.51
CA ARG A 500 27.56 44.45 9.28
C ARG A 500 26.67 44.26 10.51
N MET A 501 25.54 43.58 10.35
CA MET A 501 24.60 43.29 11.44
C MET A 501 25.22 42.38 12.50
N LEU A 502 25.93 41.32 12.08
CA LEU A 502 26.59 40.41 13.02
C LEU A 502 27.65 41.16 13.85
N MET A 503 28.46 41.98 13.20
CA MET A 503 29.49 42.79 13.87
C MET A 503 28.90 43.87 14.78
N ALA A 504 27.80 44.52 14.36
CA ALA A 504 27.12 45.52 15.19
C ALA A 504 26.49 44.88 16.44
N ALA A 505 25.80 43.75 16.26
CA ALA A 505 25.13 43.04 17.34
C ALA A 505 26.13 42.45 18.37
N THR A 506 27.25 41.89 17.91
CA THR A 506 28.27 41.30 18.80
C THR A 506 29.11 42.34 19.55
N ARG A 507 29.15 43.59 19.09
CA ARG A 507 29.87 44.70 19.74
C ARG A 507 28.97 45.58 20.61
N ASP A 508 27.68 45.27 20.70
CA ASP A 508 26.76 46.02 21.55
C ASP A 508 27.14 45.84 23.02
N SER A 509 27.01 46.91 23.82
CA SER A 509 27.25 46.85 25.26
C SER A 509 26.26 45.93 26.01
N GLU A 510 25.08 45.69 25.43
CA GLU A 510 24.09 44.74 25.94
C GLU A 510 24.31 43.31 25.42
N ALA A 511 25.31 43.09 24.57
CA ALA A 511 25.65 41.76 24.10
C ALA A 511 26.42 40.99 25.19
N ASN A 512 25.90 39.82 25.54
CA ASN A 512 26.65 38.83 26.29
C ASN A 512 27.77 38.25 25.42
N ASN A 513 28.75 37.57 26.04
CA ASN A 513 29.87 36.99 25.32
C ASN A 513 29.37 36.05 24.19
N VAL A 514 29.87 36.21 22.97
CA VAL A 514 29.43 35.43 21.79
C VAL A 514 30.59 34.62 21.24
N THR A 515 30.40 33.31 21.14
CA THR A 515 31.34 32.42 20.44
C THR A 515 30.71 31.86 19.18
N CYS A 516 31.36 32.06 18.04
CA CYS A 516 30.98 31.47 16.76
C CYS A 516 31.85 30.25 16.45
N VAL A 517 31.23 29.09 16.22
CA VAL A 517 31.92 27.85 15.83
C VAL A 517 31.62 27.55 14.36
N LEU A 518 32.64 27.62 13.52
CA LEU A 518 32.55 27.29 12.10
C LEU A 518 33.35 26.01 11.82
N ASP A 519 32.65 24.93 11.48
CA ASP A 519 33.28 23.65 11.11
C ASP A 519 33.41 23.52 9.59
N ALA A 520 34.40 22.74 9.15
CA ALA A 520 34.63 22.40 7.74
C ALA A 520 34.72 23.62 6.81
N LEU A 521 35.37 24.70 7.26
CA LEU A 521 35.62 25.90 6.43
C LEU A 521 36.22 25.56 5.07
N ASP A 522 36.95 24.44 4.96
CA ASP A 522 37.50 23.89 3.72
C ASP A 522 36.47 23.37 2.70
N GLU A 523 35.19 23.34 3.07
CA GLU A 523 34.04 23.05 2.20
C GLU A 523 33.21 24.30 1.85
N CYS A 524 33.57 25.48 2.38
CA CYS A 524 32.97 26.76 1.97
C CYS A 524 33.48 27.20 0.59
N ARG A 525 32.62 27.80 -0.25
CA ARG A 525 33.00 28.36 -1.57
C ARG A 525 34.26 29.22 -1.47
N LEU A 526 35.16 29.05 -2.44
CA LEU A 526 36.46 29.74 -2.46
C LEU A 526 36.36 31.27 -2.42
N SER A 527 35.34 31.86 -3.06
CA SER A 527 35.08 33.31 -3.01
C SER A 527 34.71 33.79 -1.62
N ASP A 528 33.88 33.01 -0.93
CA ASP A 528 33.24 33.33 0.32
C ASP A 528 34.20 33.10 1.50
N ARG A 529 34.99 32.03 1.43
CA ARG A 529 36.02 31.71 2.43
C ARG A 529 37.03 32.84 2.62
N ARG A 530 37.36 33.57 1.54
CA ARG A 530 38.28 34.72 1.61
C ARG A 530 37.73 35.93 2.38
N LEU A 531 36.40 35.97 2.61
CA LEU A 531 35.76 37.02 3.40
C LEU A 531 35.68 36.63 4.88
N LEU A 532 35.80 35.33 5.20
CA LEU A 532 35.75 34.78 6.56
C LEU A 532 37.12 34.73 7.26
N ILE A 533 38.21 34.66 6.49
CA ILE A 533 39.58 34.42 6.98
C ILE A 533 40.47 35.64 6.75
#